data_AF-A0A835LF80-F1
#
_entry.id   AF-A0A835LF80-F1
#
_cell.length_a   1.000
_cell.length_b   1.000
_cell.length_c   1.000
_cell.angle_alpha   90.00
_cell.angle_beta   90.00
_cell.angle_gamma   90.00
#
_symmetry.space_group_name_H-M   'P 1'
#
loop_
_entity.id
_entity.type
_entity.pdbx_description
1 polymer ?
#
loop_
_entity_poly.entity_id
_entity_poly.type
_entity_poly.pdbx_seq_one_letter_code
_entity_poly.pdbx_strand_id
1 'polypeptide(L)' 'MKKDAIALRDVQLIAPSAVKLGDTVLLGCKWTLEGNETLYSVKWYRGRQEFFSYLPKEYPFTRIFAQPGIDVDVSR' A
#
# COMPACT_ATOMS: atom_id res chain seq x y z
N MET A 1 31.69 13.20 3.00
CA MET A 1 31.13 12.18 2.08
C MET A 1 29.65 12.01 2.44
N LYS A 2 28.73 12.58 1.66
CA LYS A 2 27.29 12.32 1.86
C LYS A 2 27.04 10.90 1.37
N LYS A 3 26.64 9.99 2.27
CA LYS A 3 26.07 8.72 1.84
C LYS A 3 24.70 9.05 1.28
N ASP A 4 24.55 8.97 -0.05
CA ASP A 4 23.23 8.93 -0.64
C ASP A 4 22.48 7.76 0.01
N ALA A 5 21.35 8.05 0.64
CA ALA A 5 20.54 7.00 1.24
C ALA A 5 20.10 6.05 0.11
N ILE A 6 20.52 4.79 0.21
CA ILE A 6 19.99 3.67 -0.57
C ILE A 6 18.54 3.53 -0.08
N ALA A 7 17.58 4.02 -0.85
CA ALA A 7 16.25 4.33 -0.32
C ALA A 7 15.12 3.92 -1.26
N LEU A 8 13.91 3.89 -0.70
CA LEU A 8 12.65 3.81 -1.44
C LEU A 8 12.52 5.00 -2.40
N ARG A 9 12.32 4.74 -3.69
CA ARG A 9 12.15 5.77 -4.73
C ARG A 9 11.00 5.45 -5.67
N ASP A 10 10.66 6.42 -6.52
CA ASP A 10 9.64 6.31 -7.57
C ASP A 10 8.30 5.75 -7.09
N VAL A 11 7.87 6.21 -5.91
CA VAL A 11 6.58 5.80 -5.33
C VAL A 11 5.45 6.38 -6.17
N GLN A 12 4.64 5.50 -6.77
CA GLN A 12 3.52 5.87 -7.62
C GLN A 12 2.22 5.25 -7.13
N LEU A 13 1.23 6.11 -6.92
CA LEU A 13 -0.15 5.73 -6.65
C LEU A 13 -0.87 5.44 -7.97
N ILE A 14 -1.44 4.25 -8.09
CA ILE A 14 -2.30 3.85 -9.21
C ILE A 14 -3.71 3.69 -8.65
N ALA A 15 -4.53 4.71 -8.86
CA ALA A 15 -5.94 4.69 -8.48
C ALA A 15 -6.74 5.56 -9.47
N PRO A 16 -8.00 5.21 -9.73
CA PRO A 16 -8.91 6.10 -10.45
C PRO A 16 -9.15 7.40 -9.67
N SER A 17 -9.39 8.51 -10.38
CA SER A 17 -9.68 9.81 -9.76
C SER A 17 -11.05 9.84 -9.06
N ALA A 18 -12.00 9.07 -9.56
CA ALA A 18 -13.34 8.91 -9.01
C ALA A 18 -13.90 7.53 -9.37
N VAL A 19 -14.78 7.02 -8.50
CA VAL A 19 -15.42 5.69 -8.63
C VAL A 19 -16.88 5.83 -8.28
N LYS A 20 -17.76 5.02 -8.88
CA LYS A 20 -19.18 5.02 -8.48
C LYS A 20 -19.34 4.25 -7.19
N LEU A 21 -20.37 4.59 -6.42
CA LEU A 21 -20.71 3.89 -5.19
C LEU A 21 -21.04 2.42 -5.50
N GLY A 22 -20.38 1.50 -4.79
CA GLY A 22 -20.56 0.06 -4.97
C GLY A 22 -19.64 -0.59 -5.99
N ASP A 23 -18.86 0.19 -6.76
CA ASP A 23 -17.89 -0.37 -7.69
C ASP A 23 -16.65 -0.92 -6.95
N THR A 24 -16.10 -2.01 -7.46
CA THR A 24 -14.80 -2.54 -7.03
C THR A 24 -13.68 -1.86 -7.80
N VAL A 25 -12.65 -1.40 -7.08
CA VAL A 25 -11.48 -0.75 -7.69
C VAL A 25 -10.17 -1.34 -7.21
N LEU A 26 -9.17 -1.27 -8.09
CA LEU A 26 -7.80 -1.65 -7.76
C LEU A 26 -7.04 -0.44 -7.23
N LEU A 27 -6.50 -0.55 -6.02
CA LEU A 27 -5.53 0.39 -5.48
C LEU A 27 -4.13 -0.20 -5.62
N GLY A 28 -3.35 0.32 -6.55
CA GLY A 28 -1.97 -0.08 -6.79
C GLY A 28 -0.99 0.91 -6.19
N CYS A 29 0.11 0.40 -5.64
CA CYS A 29 1.27 1.19 -5.28
C CYS A 29 2.49 0.56 -5.96
N LYS A 30 3.24 1.35 -6.73
CA LYS A 30 4.52 0.93 -7.32
C LYS A 30 5.64 1.66 -6.61
N TRP A 31 6.77 0.99 -6.46
CA TRP A 31 7.96 1.58 -5.85
C TRP A 31 9.21 0.87 -6.36
N THR A 32 10.34 1.56 -6.26
CA THR A 32 11.68 1.03 -6.51
C THR A 32 12.44 0.96 -5.19
N LEU A 33 13.08 -0.17 -4.91
CA LEU A 33 14.04 -0.33 -3.82
C LEU A 33 15.44 -0.35 -4.43
N GLU A 34 16.33 0.50 -3.93
CA GLU A 34 17.74 0.48 -4.32
C GLU A 34 18.51 -0.57 -3.48
N GLY A 35 19.55 -1.15 -4.06
CA GLY A 35 20.38 -2.14 -3.37
C GLY A 35 19.63 -3.43 -3.03
N ASN A 36 20.01 -4.07 -1.92
CA ASN A 36 19.39 -5.29 -1.40
C ASN A 36 18.45 -4.98 -0.23
N GLU A 37 17.72 -3.87 -0.31
CA GLU A 37 16.77 -3.44 0.71
C GLU A 37 15.43 -4.16 0.58
N THR A 38 14.65 -4.16 1.65
CA THR A 38 13.30 -4.72 1.68
C THR A 38 12.32 -3.68 2.18
N LEU A 39 11.18 -3.57 1.50
CA LEU A 39 10.12 -2.65 1.88
C LEU A 39 9.65 -2.91 3.32
N TYR A 40 9.49 -1.82 4.08
CA TYR A 40 8.96 -1.88 5.44
C TYR A 40 7.45 -2.16 5.46
N SER A 41 6.67 -1.30 4.80
CA SER A 41 5.20 -1.46 4.72
C SER A 41 4.59 -0.66 3.58
N VAL A 42 3.45 -1.11 3.06
CA VAL A 42 2.46 -0.29 2.33
C VAL A 42 1.20 -0.21 3.17
N LYS A 43 0.63 0.98 3.32
CA LYS A 43 -0.58 1.19 4.13
C LYS A 43 -1.60 2.03 3.39
N TRP A 44 -2.86 1.60 3.42
CA TRP A 44 -3.98 2.36 2.86
C TRP A 44 -4.85 2.94 3.96
N TYR A 45 -5.22 4.20 3.79
CA TYR A 45 -6.04 4.95 4.72
C TYR A 45 -7.23 5.60 4.00
N ARG A 46 -8.39 5.62 4.67
CA ARG A 46 -9.49 6.53 4.35
C ARG A 46 -9.56 7.58 5.45
N GLY A 47 -9.15 8.80 5.11
CA GLY A 47 -8.96 9.86 6.11
C GLY A 47 -7.88 9.46 7.10
N ARG A 48 -8.24 9.25 8.37
CA ARG A 48 -7.31 8.86 9.45
C ARG A 48 -7.37 7.37 9.83
N GLN A 49 -8.25 6.60 9.19
CA GLN A 49 -8.45 5.19 9.51
C GLN A 49 -7.72 4.31 8.51
N GLU A 50 -6.84 3.46 9.00
CA GLU A 50 -6.18 2.41 8.22
C GLU A 50 -7.21 1.34 7.87
N PHE A 51 -7.20 0.85 6.63
CA PHE A 51 -8.07 -0.26 6.22
C PHE A 51 -7.29 -1.45 5.62
N PHE A 52 -6.04 -1.23 5.19
CA PHE A 52 -5.14 -2.30 4.71
C PHE A 52 -3.67 -1.98 4.99
N SER A 53 -2.90 -3.03 5.27
CA SER A 53 -1.45 -3.03 5.40
C SER A 53 -0.83 -4.21 4.65
N TYR A 54 0.24 -3.99 3.90
CA TYR A 54 1.15 -5.01 3.38
C TYR A 54 2.53 -4.88 4.04
N LEU A 55 3.00 -5.95 4.67
CA LEU A 55 4.16 -6.02 5.56
C LEU A 55 5.02 -7.23 5.17
N PRO A 56 5.98 -7.07 4.23
CA PRO A 56 6.76 -8.19 3.70
C PRO A 56 7.57 -8.96 4.74
N LYS A 57 7.93 -8.30 5.85
CA LYS A 57 8.77 -8.86 6.92
C LYS A 57 7.97 -9.50 8.07
N GLU A 58 6.65 -9.55 7.98
CA GLU A 58 5.78 -10.05 9.06
C GLU A 58 4.82 -11.12 8.55
N TYR A 59 4.39 -12.02 9.44
CA TYR A 59 3.31 -12.97 9.15
C TYR A 59 2.09 -12.67 10.04
N PRO A 60 0.88 -12.52 9.47
CA PRO A 60 0.56 -12.55 8.04
C PRO A 60 1.12 -11.33 7.28
N PHE A 61 1.45 -11.51 6.00
CA PHE A 61 2.00 -10.45 5.14
C PHE A 61 1.02 -9.30 4.90
N THR A 62 -0.28 -9.55 5.09
CA THR A 62 -1.34 -8.56 4.93
C THR A 62 -2.17 -8.46 6.18
N ARG A 63 -2.60 -7.23 6.51
CA ARG A 63 -3.56 -6.94 7.57
C ARG A 63 -4.72 -6.15 6.99
N ILE A 64 -5.94 -6.55 7.33
CA ILE A 64 -7.16 -5.86 6.94
C ILE A 64 -7.78 -5.29 8.22
N PHE A 65 -8.15 -4.03 8.18
CA PHE A 65 -8.86 -3.36 9.27
C PHE A 65 -10.25 -3.01 8.77
N ALA A 66 -11.27 -3.65 9.34
CA ALA A 66 -12.64 -3.46 8.91
C ALA A 66 -13.07 -2.00 9.10
N GLN A 67 -13.64 -1.41 8.04
CA GLN A 67 -14.16 -0.05 8.06
C GLN A 67 -15.54 -0.02 7.41
N PRO A 68 -16.52 0.71 7.98
CA PRO A 68 -17.85 0.81 7.38
C PRO A 68 -17.83 1.27 5.91
N GLY A 69 -18.41 0.46 5.03
CA GLY A 69 -18.51 0.75 3.59
C GLY A 69 -17.23 0.52 2.79
N ILE A 70 -16.23 -0.18 3.35
CA ILE A 70 -15.06 -0.66 2.61
C ILE A 70 -14.97 -2.17 2.78
N ASP A 71 -14.91 -2.86 1.65
CA ASP A 71 -14.57 -4.28 1.57
C ASP A 71 -13.21 -4.41 0.87
N VAL A 72 -12.30 -5.19 1.44
CA VAL A 72 -10.93 -5.33 0.96
C VAL A 72 -10.73 -6.74 0.40
N ASP A 73 -10.65 -6.82 -0.92
CA ASP A 73 -10.30 -8.05 -1.63
C ASP A 73 -8.76 -8.18 -1.76
N VAL A 74 -8.21 -9.24 -1.16
CA VAL A 74 -6.78 -9.57 -1.19
C VAL A 74 -6.45 -10.79 -2.07
N SER A 75 -7.42 -11.29 -2.84
CA SER A 75 -7.30 -12.53 -3.63
C SER A 75 -6.49 -12.41 -4.94
N ARG A 76 -5.72 -11.33 -5.14
CA ARG A 76 -5.04 -11.01 -6.39
C ARG A 76 -3.57 -11.38 -6.44
#